data_AF-A0A949NSH8-F1
#
_entry.id   AF-A0A949NSH8-F1
#
_cell.length_a   1.000
_cell.length_b   1.000
_cell.length_c   1.000
_cell.angle_alpha   90.00
_cell.angle_beta   90.00
_cell.angle_gamma   90.00
#
_symmetry.space_group_name_H-M   'P 1'
#
loop_
_entity.id
_entity.type
_entity.pdbx_description
1 polymer ?
#
loop_
_entity_poly.entity_id
_entity_poly.type
_entity_poly.pdbx_seq_one_letter_code
_entity_poly.pdbx_strand_id
1 'polypeptide(L)'
;MSESTRGNLIKKEGLASLCALALLGLAAVFYPLAPVAVGPSEHAQAPWIFIGLQELLRWLPVSVGGLLLPALGLALLAALPWLTKRPGPALSAYTRPSPLDLAAWAVLLAWAGLTWWGLGS
;
A
#
# COMPACT_ATOMS: atom_id res chain seq x y z
N MET A 1 20.83 14.46 20.36
CA MET A 1 20.45 14.26 18.95
C MET A 1 21.73 13.96 18.19
N SER A 2 22.04 12.68 17.94
CA SER A 2 23.26 12.30 17.22
C SER A 2 23.18 12.79 15.78
N GLU A 3 24.16 13.55 15.31
CA GLU A 3 24.28 13.96 13.92
C GLU A 3 24.12 12.76 12.98
N SER A 4 23.33 12.96 11.93
CA SER A 4 23.21 12.05 10.80
C SER A 4 24.48 12.12 9.96
N THR A 5 25.60 11.60 10.47
CA THR A 5 26.80 11.42 9.68
C THR A 5 26.48 10.44 8.55
N ARG A 6 26.88 10.75 7.30
CA ARG A 6 26.65 9.89 6.11
C ARG A 6 26.94 8.41 6.36
N GLY A 7 27.97 8.10 7.15
CA GLY A 7 28.31 6.72 7.53
C GLY A 7 27.24 5.98 8.34
N ASN A 8 26.44 6.67 9.15
CA ASN A 8 25.32 6.05 9.90
C ASN A 8 24.14 5.75 8.97
N LEU A 9 23.85 6.64 8.00
CA LEU A 9 22.83 6.39 6.98
C LEU A 9 23.21 5.19 6.11
N ILE A 10 24.45 5.13 5.61
CA ILE A 10 24.93 4.01 4.79
C ILE A 10 24.81 2.68 5.55
N LYS A 11 25.15 2.64 6.84
CA LYS A 11 24.99 1.44 7.67
C LYS A 11 23.53 1.02 7.81
N LYS A 12 22.62 1.98 8.05
CA LYS A 12 21.18 1.70 8.22
C LYS A 12 20.51 1.29 6.93
N GLU A 13 20.73 2.04 5.86
CA GLU A 13 20.17 1.75 4.53
C GLU A 13 20.77 0.46 3.96
N GLY A 14 22.07 0.22 4.16
CA GLY A 14 22.72 -1.03 3.79
C GLY A 14 22.18 -2.24 4.56
N LEU A 15 21.95 -2.10 5.87
CA LEU A 15 21.31 -3.17 6.65
C LEU A 15 19.86 -3.41 6.17
N ALA A 16 19.09 -2.34 5.97
CA ALA A 16 17.71 -2.45 5.51
C ALA A 16 17.60 -3.11 4.13
N SER A 17 18.50 -2.79 3.19
CA SER A 17 18.52 -3.40 1.86
C SER A 17 18.94 -4.87 1.91
N LEU A 18 19.92 -5.24 2.73
CA LEU A 18 20.30 -6.64 2.94
C LEU A 18 19.16 -7.45 3.58
N CYS A 19 18.48 -6.88 4.58
CA CYS A 19 17.30 -7.51 5.17
C CYS A 19 16.16 -7.67 4.16
N ALA A 20 15.87 -6.64 3.35
CA ALA A 20 14.86 -6.72 2.31
C ALA A 20 15.20 -7.79 1.27
N LEU A 21 16.45 -7.86 0.81
CA LEU A 21 16.93 -8.90 -0.12
C LEU A 21 16.83 -10.29 0.48
N ALA A 22 17.22 -10.48 1.75
CA ALA A 22 17.10 -11.76 2.43
C ALA A 22 15.63 -12.21 2.55
N LEU A 23 14.73 -11.31 2.94
CA LEU A 23 13.29 -11.61 3.05
C LEU A 23 12.67 -11.92 1.70
N LEU A 24 12.99 -11.15 0.65
CA LEU A 24 12.51 -11.41 -0.71
C LEU A 24 13.07 -12.72 -1.26
N GLY A 25 14.34 -13.02 -1.01
CA GLY A 25 14.97 -14.28 -1.41
C GLY A 25 14.32 -15.49 -0.73
N LEU A 26 14.08 -15.41 0.58
CA LEU A 26 13.35 -16.43 1.32
C LEU A 26 11.92 -16.59 0.77
N ALA A 27 11.20 -15.49 0.57
CA ALA A 27 9.86 -15.51 -0.01
C ALA A 27 9.85 -16.17 -1.40
N ALA A 28 10.85 -15.91 -2.25
CA ALA A 28 10.94 -16.52 -3.58
C ALA A 28 11.18 -18.03 -3.53
N VAL A 29 11.94 -18.53 -2.55
CA VAL A 29 12.19 -19.96 -2.37
C VAL A 29 10.96 -20.70 -1.84
N PHE A 30 10.28 -20.13 -0.84
CA PHE A 30 9.13 -20.80 -0.20
C PHE A 30 7.80 -20.56 -0.92
N TYR A 31 7.66 -19.41 -1.60
CA TYR A 31 6.45 -18.97 -2.27
C TYR A 31 6.79 -18.42 -3.67
N PRO A 32 7.26 -19.27 -4.59
CA PRO A 32 7.51 -18.84 -5.96
C PRO A 32 6.20 -18.32 -6.57
N LEU A 33 6.22 -17.09 -7.09
CA LEU A 33 5.04 -16.48 -7.71
C LEU A 33 4.58 -17.35 -8.90
N ALA A 34 3.31 -17.73 -8.89
CA ALA A 34 2.72 -18.46 -10.00
C ALA A 34 2.73 -17.62 -11.28
N PRO A 35 2.91 -18.23 -12.46
CA PRO A 35 2.77 -17.52 -13.72
C PRO A 35 1.37 -16.94 -13.84
N VAL A 36 1.28 -15.67 -14.26
CA VAL A 36 0.00 -15.00 -14.55
C VAL A 36 -0.66 -15.77 -15.69
N ALA A 37 -1.75 -16.48 -15.39
CA ALA A 37 -2.46 -17.27 -16.38
C ALA A 37 -3.10 -16.35 -17.43
N VAL A 38 -2.67 -16.47 -18.68
CA VAL A 38 -3.29 -15.81 -19.82
C VAL A 38 -4.32 -16.77 -20.41
N GLY A 39 -5.49 -16.86 -19.76
CA GLY A 39 -6.62 -17.71 -20.18
C GLY A 39 -7.83 -16.90 -20.65
N PRO A 40 -8.89 -17.53 -21.18
CA PRO A 40 -10.13 -16.84 -21.53
C PRO A 40 -10.63 -15.98 -20.36
N SER A 41 -11.13 -14.79 -20.68
CA SER A 41 -11.45 -13.69 -19.75
C SER A 41 -12.36 -14.03 -18.58
N GLU A 42 -13.04 -15.17 -18.62
CA GLU A 42 -14.01 -15.56 -17.59
C GLU A 42 -13.36 -16.00 -16.27
N HIS A 43 -12.06 -16.30 -16.26
CA HIS A 43 -11.31 -16.72 -15.06
C HIS A 43 -9.96 -16.02 -14.88
N ALA A 44 -9.81 -14.79 -15.40
CA ALA A 44 -8.61 -13.99 -15.20
C ALA A 44 -8.49 -13.56 -13.72
N GLN A 45 -7.93 -14.43 -12.88
CA GLN A 45 -7.54 -14.11 -11.51
C GLN A 45 -6.42 -13.08 -11.57
N ALA A 46 -6.64 -11.85 -11.07
CA ALA A 46 -5.56 -10.89 -11.04
C ALA A 46 -4.56 -11.28 -9.95
N PRO A 47 -3.30 -10.80 -10.07
CA PRO A 47 -2.34 -10.89 -8.99
C PRO A 47 -2.93 -10.37 -7.68
N TRP A 48 -2.49 -10.94 -6.56
CA TRP A 48 -2.98 -10.63 -5.20
C TRP A 48 -3.01 -9.13 -4.85
N ILE A 49 -2.14 -8.33 -5.49
CA ILE A 49 -2.08 -6.86 -5.35
C ILE A 49 -3.40 -6.21 -5.81
N PHE A 50 -4.07 -6.78 -6.80
CA PHE A 50 -5.29 -6.23 -7.39
C PHE A 50 -6.57 -6.88 -6.86
N ILE A 51 -6.50 -7.87 -5.96
CA ILE A 51 -7.70 -8.56 -5.44
C ILE A 51 -8.69 -7.58 -4.81
N GLY A 52 -8.22 -6.64 -3.98
CA GLY A 52 -9.10 -5.63 -3.40
C GLY A 52 -9.76 -4.75 -4.45
N LEU A 53 -9.06 -4.43 -5.54
CA LEU A 53 -9.62 -3.67 -6.65
C LEU A 53 -10.63 -4.51 -7.47
N GLN A 54 -10.33 -5.79 -7.73
CA GLN A 54 -11.26 -6.71 -8.39
C GLN A 54 -12.55 -6.87 -7.60
N GLU A 55 -12.42 -7.02 -6.29
CA GLU A 55 -13.58 -7.14 -5.41
C GLU A 55 -14.41 -5.86 -5.43
N LEU A 56 -13.78 -4.69 -5.40
CA LEU A 56 -14.50 -3.42 -5.56
C LEU A 56 -15.26 -3.34 -6.89
N LEU A 57 -14.61 -3.75 -7.99
CA LEU A 57 -15.20 -3.77 -9.33
C LEU A 57 -16.33 -4.78 -9.48
N ARG A 58 -16.38 -5.82 -8.62
CA ARG A 58 -17.50 -6.77 -8.57
C ARG A 58 -18.80 -6.10 -8.11
N TRP A 59 -18.69 -5.09 -7.24
CA TRP A 59 -19.84 -4.40 -6.64
C TRP A 59 -20.13 -3.03 -7.26
N LEU A 60 -19.12 -2.39 -7.87
CA LEU A 60 -19.26 -1.05 -8.45
C LEU A 60 -19.39 -1.07 -9.98
N PRO A 61 -20.11 -0.12 -10.57
CA PRO A 61 -20.05 0.11 -12.01
C PRO A 61 -18.61 0.39 -12.45
N VAL A 62 -18.21 -0.12 -13.62
CA VAL A 62 -16.83 -0.01 -14.14
C VAL A 62 -16.33 1.44 -14.20
N SER A 63 -17.19 2.39 -14.57
CA SER A 63 -16.84 3.83 -14.59
C SER A 63 -16.50 4.37 -13.20
N VAL A 64 -17.15 3.87 -12.15
CA VAL A 64 -16.94 4.33 -10.78
C VAL A 64 -15.72 3.64 -10.17
N GLY A 65 -15.68 2.31 -10.21
CA GLY A 65 -14.60 1.54 -9.58
C GLY A 65 -13.28 1.60 -10.36
N GLY A 66 -13.33 1.69 -11.69
CA GLY A 66 -12.15 1.64 -12.55
C GLY A 66 -11.54 3.01 -12.86
N LEU A 67 -12.33 4.08 -12.85
CA LEU A 67 -11.86 5.42 -13.22
C LEU A 67 -12.01 6.43 -12.09
N LEU A 68 -13.23 6.63 -11.54
CA LEU A 68 -13.47 7.67 -10.54
C LEU A 68 -12.73 7.41 -9.23
N LEU A 69 -12.76 6.17 -8.72
CA LEU A 69 -12.17 5.85 -7.43
C LEU A 69 -10.63 5.94 -7.42
N PRO A 70 -9.90 5.40 -8.42
CA PRO A 70 -8.47 5.63 -8.53
C PRO A 70 -8.11 7.10 -8.75
N ALA A 71 -8.88 7.82 -9.59
CA ALA A 71 -8.67 9.25 -9.81
C ALA A 71 -8.85 10.07 -8.53
N LEU A 72 -9.87 9.75 -7.73
CA LEU A 72 -10.10 10.38 -6.43
C LEU A 72 -8.96 10.06 -5.46
N GLY A 73 -8.48 8.81 -5.42
CA GLY A 73 -7.33 8.42 -4.60
C GLY A 73 -6.07 9.23 -4.95
N LEU A 74 -5.76 9.37 -6.23
CA LEU A 74 -4.64 10.19 -6.71
C LEU A 74 -4.85 11.69 -6.42
N ALA A 75 -6.07 12.20 -6.60
CA ALA A 75 -6.41 13.60 -6.29
C ALA A 75 -6.26 13.90 -4.79
N LEU A 76 -6.69 12.99 -3.91
CA LEU A 76 -6.51 13.11 -2.46
C LEU A 76 -5.03 13.04 -2.08
N LEU A 77 -4.27 12.13 -2.69
CA LEU A 77 -2.82 12.02 -2.47
C LEU A 77 -2.10 13.29 -2.92
N ALA A 78 -2.49 13.84 -4.07
CA ALA A 78 -2.00 15.13 -4.54
C ALA A 78 -2.39 16.25 -3.56
N ALA A 79 -3.61 16.25 -3.03
CA ALA A 79 -4.10 17.25 -2.08
C ALA A 79 -3.44 17.20 -0.68
N LEU A 80 -2.73 16.12 -0.34
CA LEU A 80 -2.12 15.92 0.98
C LEU A 80 -1.28 17.11 1.49
N PRO A 81 -0.40 17.76 0.70
CA PRO A 81 0.41 18.87 1.18
C PRO A 81 -0.42 20.08 1.64
N TRP A 82 -1.60 20.29 1.03
CA TRP A 82 -2.51 21.37 1.41
C TRP A 82 -3.39 21.01 2.60
N LEU A 83 -3.73 19.74 2.76
CA LEU A 83 -4.54 19.22 3.87
C LEU A 83 -3.71 19.07 5.15
N THR A 84 -2.43 18.70 5.02
CA THR A 84 -1.52 18.50 6.14
C THR A 84 -0.62 19.72 6.34
N LYS A 85 -1.09 20.67 7.15
CA LYS A 85 -0.26 21.79 7.63
C LYS A 85 0.74 21.33 8.70
N ARG A 86 1.56 20.31 8.42
CA ARG A 86 2.55 19.79 9.37
C ARG A 86 3.86 20.56 9.27
N PRO A 87 4.27 21.31 10.31
CA PRO A 87 5.60 21.92 10.35
C PRO A 87 6.65 20.85 10.68
N GLY A 88 7.52 20.52 9.71
CA GLY A 88 8.78 19.79 9.96
C GLY A 88 8.65 18.40 10.59
N PRO A 89 9.77 17.75 10.94
CA PRO A 89 9.81 16.33 11.28
C PRO A 89 9.39 16.13 12.75
N ALA A 90 8.14 16.43 13.07
CA ALA A 90 7.54 15.93 14.30
C ALA A 90 7.29 14.44 14.11
N LEU A 91 8.03 13.60 14.85
CA LEU A 91 7.79 12.16 14.93
C LEU A 91 6.34 11.95 15.38
N SER A 92 5.46 11.70 14.41
CA SER A 92 4.01 11.51 14.58
C SER A 92 3.67 10.37 15.54
N ALA A 93 4.63 9.50 15.84
CA ALA A 93 4.50 8.35 16.73
C ALA A 93 4.12 8.69 18.18
N TYR A 94 4.26 9.94 18.64
CA TYR A 94 3.94 10.31 20.04
C TYR A 94 2.93 11.46 20.19
N THR A 95 2.31 11.91 19.10
CA THR A 95 1.29 12.97 19.14
C THR A 95 -0.09 12.33 19.02
N ARG A 96 -1.11 12.91 19.67
CA ARG A 96 -2.51 12.47 19.49
C ARG A 96 -2.83 12.44 17.99
N PRO A 97 -3.36 11.33 17.46
CA PRO A 97 -3.64 11.21 16.03
C PRO A 97 -4.66 12.27 15.63
N SER A 98 -4.38 12.98 14.55
CA SER A 98 -5.34 13.94 13.99
C SER A 98 -6.53 13.19 13.37
N PRO A 99 -7.71 13.84 13.21
CA PRO A 99 -8.84 13.20 12.54
C PRO A 99 -8.49 12.74 11.11
N LEU A 100 -7.59 13.44 10.42
CA LEU A 100 -7.09 13.04 9.09
C LEU A 100 -6.21 11.78 9.17
N ASP A 101 -5.43 11.60 10.24
CA ASP A 101 -4.68 10.36 10.45
C ASP A 101 -5.62 9.19 10.70
N LEU A 102 -6.64 9.39 11.55
CA LEU A 102 -7.64 8.38 11.83
C LEU A 102 -8.41 8.00 10.54
N ALA A 103 -8.76 8.99 9.72
CA ALA A 103 -9.38 8.74 8.41
C ALA A 103 -8.44 7.95 7.48
N ALA A 104 -7.15 8.30 7.41
CA ALA A 104 -6.17 7.57 6.61
C ALA A 104 -6.02 6.12 7.08
N TRP A 105 -5.91 5.89 8.40
CA TRP A 105 -5.88 4.54 8.97
C TRP A 105 -7.16 3.77 8.70
N ALA A 106 -8.33 4.41 8.80
CA ALA A 106 -9.62 3.78 8.48
C ALA A 106 -9.68 3.36 7.00
N VAL A 107 -9.18 4.20 6.08
CA VAL A 107 -9.10 3.86 4.65
C VAL A 107 -8.16 2.67 4.42
N LEU A 108 -7.00 2.64 5.06
CA LEU A 108 -6.06 1.52 4.96
C LEU A 108 -6.64 0.22 5.53
N LEU A 109 -7.34 0.30 6.65
CA LEU A 109 -8.01 -0.86 7.26
C LEU A 109 -9.18 -1.35 6.40
N ALA A 110 -9.96 -0.44 5.81
CA ALA A 110 -11.02 -0.79 4.88
C ALA A 110 -10.45 -1.48 3.63
N TRP A 111 -9.34 -0.96 3.08
CA TRP A 111 -8.64 -1.59 1.95
C TRP A 111 -8.09 -2.98 2.33
N ALA A 112 -7.44 -3.10 3.49
CA ALA A 112 -6.93 -4.37 3.99
C ALA A 112 -8.06 -5.40 4.20
N GLY A 113 -9.18 -4.98 4.79
CA GLY A 113 -10.37 -5.81 4.97
C GLY A 113 -10.97 -6.26 3.64
N LEU A 114 -11.04 -5.37 2.64
CA LEU A 114 -11.51 -5.69 1.29
C LEU A 114 -10.60 -6.70 0.60
N THR A 115 -9.28 -6.50 0.69
CA THR A 115 -8.30 -7.47 0.14
C THR A 115 -8.37 -8.82 0.83
N TRP A 116 -8.56 -8.82 2.16
CA TRP A 116 -8.71 -10.04 2.94
C TRP A 116 -10.00 -10.79 2.57
N TRP A 117 -11.11 -10.06 2.40
CA TRP A 117 -12.37 -10.62 1.95
C TRP A 117 -12.25 -11.24 0.55
N GLY A 118 -11.65 -10.51 -0.39
CA GLY A 118 -11.45 -10.99 -1.76
C GLY A 118 -10.49 -12.19 -1.86
N LEU A 119 -9.61 -12.41 -0.87
CA LEU A 119 -8.79 -13.63 -0.80
C LEU A 119 -9.59 -14.88 -0.43
N GLY A 120 -10.74 -14.71 0.23
CA GLY A 120 -11.59 -15.81 0.70
C GLY A 120 -12.85 -16.08 -0.14
N SER A 121 -13.14 -15.24 -1.14
CA SER A 121 -14.33 -15.33 -2.01
C SER A 121 -14.01 -15.94 -3.35
#